data_AF-A0AAU4SZM0-F1
#
_entry.id   AF-A0AAU4SZM0-F1
#
_cell.length_a   1.000
_cell.length_b   1.000
_cell.length_c   1.000
_cell.angle_alpha   90.00
_cell.angle_beta   90.00
_cell.angle_gamma   90.00
#
_symmetry.space_group_name_H-M   'P 1'
#
loop_
_entity.id
_entity.type
_entity.pdbx_description
1 polymer ?
#
loop_
_entity_poly.entity_id
_entity_poly.type
_entity_poly.pdbx_seq_one_letter_code
_entity_poly.pdbx_strand_id
1 'polypeptide(L)'
;MEAYSALRELPADFLTGFCLACAERGSGVFTTLADPADAEWFSYVLDAAWKAPVGEVGEDELIEIIEDFESRAESFDGDDPGSKGFSILQSGMLAVNAIAVYMNPSPARAEMSGQTLETILGSIDFKLGGSQTKVTRAGEEEEIGRLQRLEQDAQNSFVASARTLVGDQAGGALDGDFLENLRNSCVPIRDEIRAATVSVAELAGWVQG
;
A
#
# COMPACT_ATOMS: atom_id res chain seq x y z
N MET A 1 12.59 8.61 -7.54
CA MET A 1 13.07 8.02 -6.27
C MET A 1 13.96 6.83 -6.59
N GLU A 2 15.04 6.62 -5.84
CA GLU A 2 16.00 5.53 -6.12
C GLU A 2 15.35 4.13 -6.03
N ALA A 3 14.38 3.96 -5.12
CA ALA A 3 13.60 2.73 -4.97
C ALA A 3 12.95 2.27 -6.28
N TYR A 4 12.30 3.15 -7.04
CA TYR A 4 11.55 2.75 -8.25
C TYR A 4 12.46 2.31 -9.40
N SER A 5 13.61 2.95 -9.56
CA SER A 5 14.62 2.46 -10.52
C SER A 5 15.10 1.05 -10.14
N ALA A 6 15.27 0.79 -8.84
CA ALA A 6 15.75 -0.49 -8.34
C ALA A 6 14.73 -1.63 -8.54
N LEU A 7 13.42 -1.35 -8.49
CA LEU A 7 12.38 -2.37 -8.72
C LEU A 7 12.55 -3.08 -10.07
N ARG A 8 13.08 -2.41 -11.10
CA ARG A 8 13.31 -3.00 -12.43
C ARG A 8 14.42 -4.06 -12.45
N GLU A 9 15.27 -4.06 -11.42
CA GLU A 9 16.42 -4.94 -11.27
C GLU A 9 16.13 -6.08 -10.29
N LEU A 10 15.02 -6.02 -9.55
CA LEU A 10 14.65 -7.03 -8.56
C LEU A 10 13.96 -8.24 -9.22
N PRO A 11 14.12 -9.45 -8.65
CA PRO A 11 13.38 -10.62 -9.08
C PRO A 11 11.86 -10.47 -8.84
N ALA A 12 11.07 -11.26 -9.57
CA ALA A 12 9.61 -11.11 -9.66
C ALA A 12 8.88 -11.23 -8.30
N ASP A 13 9.30 -12.17 -7.46
CA ASP A 13 8.79 -12.40 -6.11
C ASP A 13 9.01 -11.18 -5.17
N PHE A 14 10.13 -10.47 -5.31
CA PHE A 14 10.35 -9.20 -4.59
C PHE A 14 9.43 -8.07 -5.04
N LEU A 15 8.93 -8.09 -6.29
CA LEU A 15 7.91 -7.14 -6.72
C LEU A 15 6.60 -7.37 -5.96
N THR A 16 6.22 -8.64 -5.79
CA THR A 16 5.06 -9.02 -4.98
C THR A 16 5.26 -8.61 -3.52
N GLY A 17 6.41 -8.90 -2.93
CA GLY A 17 6.74 -8.49 -1.56
C GLY A 17 6.63 -6.97 -1.37
N PHE A 18 7.11 -6.17 -2.33
CA PHE A 18 6.97 -4.72 -2.30
C PHE A 18 5.50 -4.28 -2.28
N CYS A 19 4.67 -4.87 -3.15
CA CYS A 19 3.24 -4.56 -3.23
C CYS A 19 2.50 -4.97 -1.95
N LEU A 20 2.81 -6.15 -1.40
CA LEU A 20 2.25 -6.63 -0.13
C LEU A 20 2.58 -5.70 1.02
N ALA A 21 3.82 -5.22 1.10
CA ALA A 21 4.24 -4.29 2.13
C ALA A 21 3.49 -2.94 2.01
N CYS A 22 3.27 -2.44 0.79
CA CYS A 22 2.44 -1.26 0.56
C CYS A 22 0.98 -1.51 0.97
N ALA A 23 0.40 -2.63 0.58
CA ALA A 23 -0.97 -3.00 0.95
C ALA A 23 -1.16 -3.14 2.47
N GLU A 24 -0.21 -3.78 3.15
CA GLU A 24 -0.22 -3.97 4.60
C GLU A 24 -0.15 -2.62 5.34
N ARG A 25 0.68 -1.68 4.90
CA ARG A 25 0.71 -0.33 5.49
C ARG A 25 -0.53 0.49 5.15
N GLY A 26 -0.97 0.43 3.88
CA GLY A 26 -2.19 1.07 3.38
C GLY A 26 -3.48 0.55 4.02
N SER A 27 -3.46 -0.68 4.56
CA SER A 27 -4.59 -1.26 5.31
C SER A 27 -5.03 -0.38 6.49
N GLY A 28 -4.12 0.40 7.07
CA GLY A 28 -4.42 1.35 8.14
C GLY A 28 -5.46 2.39 7.71
N VAL A 29 -5.44 2.81 6.43
CA VAL A 29 -6.43 3.73 5.86
C VAL A 29 -7.75 3.00 5.63
N PHE A 30 -7.71 1.88 4.91
CA PHE A 30 -8.90 1.13 4.53
C PHE A 30 -9.73 0.72 5.75
N THR A 31 -9.11 0.03 6.70
CA THR A 31 -9.79 -0.49 7.91
C THR A 31 -10.32 0.59 8.84
N THR A 32 -9.84 1.83 8.71
CA THR A 32 -10.33 2.97 9.49
C THR A 32 -11.55 3.62 8.86
N LEU A 33 -11.59 3.71 7.53
CA LEU A 33 -12.60 4.48 6.82
C LEU A 33 -13.75 3.62 6.31
N ALA A 34 -13.47 2.38 5.90
CA ALA A 34 -14.47 1.48 5.36
C ALA A 34 -15.53 1.11 6.41
N ASP A 35 -16.70 0.66 5.93
CA ASP A 35 -17.66 0.05 6.84
C ASP A 35 -17.16 -1.32 7.34
N PRO A 36 -17.77 -1.89 8.40
CA PRO A 36 -17.29 -3.14 8.97
C PRO A 36 -17.28 -4.32 7.99
N ALA A 37 -18.22 -4.38 7.05
CA ALA A 37 -18.32 -5.49 6.10
C ALA A 37 -17.21 -5.40 5.05
N ASP A 38 -16.94 -4.19 4.55
CA ASP A 38 -15.83 -3.95 3.64
C ASP A 38 -14.47 -4.14 4.33
N ALA A 39 -14.34 -3.74 5.59
CA ALA A 39 -13.10 -3.94 6.35
C ALA A 39 -12.80 -5.43 6.62
N GLU A 40 -13.83 -6.25 6.88
CA GLU A 40 -13.71 -7.69 7.00
C GLU A 40 -13.30 -8.32 5.67
N TRP A 41 -13.96 -7.95 4.58
CA TRP A 41 -13.61 -8.39 3.22
C TRP A 41 -12.16 -8.04 2.87
N PHE A 42 -11.74 -6.79 3.10
CA PHE A 42 -10.38 -6.36 2.79
C PHE A 42 -9.35 -7.14 3.63
N SER A 43 -9.66 -7.45 4.89
CA SER A 43 -8.78 -8.25 5.74
C SER A 43 -8.60 -9.67 5.19
N TYR A 44 -9.66 -10.27 4.67
CA TYR A 44 -9.60 -11.55 3.96
C TYR A 44 -8.72 -11.46 2.70
N VAL A 45 -8.94 -10.44 1.86
CA VAL A 45 -8.16 -10.21 0.63
C VAL A 45 -6.67 -10.03 0.92
N LEU A 46 -6.33 -9.20 1.91
CA LEU A 46 -4.94 -8.95 2.28
C LEU A 46 -4.28 -10.22 2.82
N ASP A 47 -4.99 -11.01 3.63
CA ASP A 47 -4.46 -12.27 4.13
C ASP A 47 -4.24 -13.29 3.00
N ALA A 48 -5.19 -13.39 2.06
CA ALA A 48 -5.04 -14.23 0.87
C ALA A 48 -3.83 -13.79 0.02
N ALA A 49 -3.63 -12.49 -0.15
CA ALA A 49 -2.48 -11.93 -0.87
C ALA A 49 -1.14 -12.32 -0.20
N TRP A 50 -1.05 -12.31 1.13
CA TRP A 50 0.14 -12.74 1.86
C TRP A 50 0.41 -14.25 1.77
N LYS A 51 -0.65 -15.05 1.64
CA LYS A 51 -0.59 -16.51 1.53
C LYS A 51 -0.31 -17.01 0.12
N ALA A 52 -0.60 -16.22 -0.90
CA ALA A 52 -0.41 -16.60 -2.29
C ALA A 52 1.05 -16.97 -2.64
N PRO A 53 2.10 -16.18 -2.27
CA PRO A 53 3.48 -16.50 -2.62
C PRO A 53 4.03 -17.77 -1.99
N VAL A 54 3.45 -18.22 -0.87
CA VAL A 54 3.84 -19.46 -0.18
C VAL A 54 2.98 -20.66 -0.63
N GLY A 55 2.08 -20.47 -1.60
CA GLY A 55 1.26 -21.53 -2.18
C GLY A 55 0.08 -21.97 -1.31
N GLU A 56 -0.33 -21.17 -0.33
CA GLU A 56 -1.45 -21.47 0.57
C GLU A 56 -2.82 -21.08 0.00
N VAL A 57 -2.84 -20.29 -1.08
CA VAL A 57 -4.06 -19.85 -1.78
C VAL A 57 -3.93 -20.20 -3.27
N GLY A 58 -5.00 -20.76 -3.84
CA GLY A 58 -5.06 -21.19 -5.24
C GLY A 58 -5.35 -20.04 -6.22
N GLU A 59 -4.98 -20.22 -7.49
CA GLU A 59 -5.15 -19.19 -8.53
C GLU A 59 -6.63 -18.81 -8.75
N ASP A 60 -7.54 -19.80 -8.74
CA ASP A 60 -8.99 -19.55 -8.92
C ASP A 60 -9.55 -18.60 -7.83
N GLU A 61 -9.13 -18.79 -6.58
CA GLU A 61 -9.54 -17.94 -5.44
C GLU A 61 -9.00 -16.51 -5.60
N LEU A 62 -7.77 -16.35 -6.12
CA LEU A 62 -7.19 -15.04 -6.39
C LEU A 62 -7.92 -14.31 -7.53
N ILE A 63 -8.37 -15.04 -8.56
CA ILE A 63 -9.18 -14.49 -9.65
C ILE A 63 -10.53 -14.01 -9.10
N GLU A 64 -11.22 -14.84 -8.30
CA GLU A 64 -12.49 -14.47 -7.68
C GLU A 64 -12.36 -13.20 -6.81
N ILE A 65 -11.26 -13.06 -6.06
CA ILE A 65 -10.96 -11.85 -5.28
C ILE A 65 -10.83 -10.60 -6.17
N ILE A 66 -10.14 -10.71 -7.31
CA ILE A 66 -9.99 -9.59 -8.25
C ILE A 66 -11.37 -9.19 -8.81
N GLU A 67 -12.17 -10.17 -9.24
CA GLU A 67 -13.52 -9.94 -9.79
C GLU A 67 -14.48 -9.32 -8.75
N ASP A 68 -14.45 -9.80 -7.50
CA ASP A 68 -15.29 -9.23 -6.42
C ASP A 68 -14.89 -7.78 -6.10
N PHE A 69 -13.59 -7.46 -6.14
CA PHE A 69 -13.15 -6.08 -5.96
C PHE A 69 -13.66 -5.16 -7.08
N GLU A 70 -13.65 -5.59 -8.33
CA GLU A 70 -14.19 -4.80 -9.45
C GLU A 70 -15.67 -4.45 -9.21
N SER A 71 -16.46 -5.41 -8.71
CA SER A 71 -17.87 -5.16 -8.36
C SER A 71 -18.01 -4.18 -7.17
N ARG A 72 -17.13 -4.22 -6.18
CA ARG A 72 -17.15 -3.32 -5.02
C ARG A 72 -16.64 -1.93 -5.35
N ALA A 73 -15.67 -1.82 -6.26
CA ALA A 73 -15.03 -0.57 -6.65
C ALA A 73 -16.05 0.46 -7.14
N GLU A 74 -17.10 0.02 -7.84
CA GLU A 74 -18.19 0.89 -8.31
C GLU A 74 -19.00 1.55 -7.19
N SER A 75 -18.96 0.98 -5.97
CA SER A 75 -19.68 1.52 -4.82
C SER A 75 -18.91 2.61 -4.07
N PHE A 76 -17.61 2.73 -4.29
CA PHE A 76 -16.79 3.76 -3.67
C PHE A 76 -16.78 5.03 -4.53
N ASP A 77 -17.31 6.13 -3.99
CA ASP A 77 -17.23 7.46 -4.61
C ASP A 77 -15.76 7.98 -4.61
N GLY A 78 -15.02 7.57 -5.64
CA GLY A 78 -13.58 7.77 -5.79
C GLY A 78 -13.18 8.91 -6.72
N ASP A 79 -14.10 9.78 -7.15
CA ASP A 79 -13.80 10.79 -8.16
C ASP A 79 -13.05 12.01 -7.61
N ASP A 80 -13.18 12.29 -6.30
CA ASP A 80 -12.47 13.39 -5.62
C ASP A 80 -11.26 12.85 -4.83
N PRO A 81 -10.00 13.20 -5.19
CA PRO A 81 -8.78 12.80 -4.49
C PRO A 81 -8.70 13.19 -3.01
N GLY A 82 -9.57 14.10 -2.57
CA GLY A 82 -9.74 14.47 -1.17
C GLY A 82 -10.81 13.69 -0.42
N SER A 83 -11.55 12.78 -1.06
CA SER A 83 -12.73 12.14 -0.47
C SER A 83 -12.41 10.90 0.37
N LYS A 84 -13.39 10.51 1.19
CA LYS A 84 -13.38 9.25 1.95
C LYS A 84 -13.36 8.05 0.99
N GLY A 85 -14.23 8.07 -0.03
CA GLY A 85 -14.37 6.99 -0.99
C GLY A 85 -13.11 6.78 -1.83
N PHE A 86 -12.44 7.85 -2.25
CA PHE A 86 -11.14 7.77 -2.94
C PHE A 86 -10.09 7.09 -2.06
N SER A 87 -9.98 7.49 -0.80
CA SER A 87 -9.00 6.92 0.14
C SER A 87 -9.24 5.42 0.37
N ILE A 88 -10.51 5.01 0.49
CA ILE A 88 -10.91 3.59 0.60
C ILE A 88 -10.57 2.84 -0.67
N LEU A 89 -11.04 3.32 -1.83
CA LEU A 89 -10.83 2.67 -3.13
C LEU A 89 -9.34 2.45 -3.41
N GLN A 90 -8.53 3.50 -3.29
CA GLN A 90 -7.10 3.43 -3.59
C GLN A 90 -6.36 2.51 -2.60
N SER A 91 -6.74 2.49 -1.33
CA SER A 91 -6.15 1.56 -0.35
C SER A 91 -6.56 0.11 -0.64
N GLY A 92 -7.80 -0.13 -1.07
CA GLY A 92 -8.30 -1.43 -1.50
C GLY A 92 -7.54 -1.97 -2.71
N MET A 93 -7.31 -1.09 -3.69
CA MET A 93 -6.52 -1.41 -4.89
C MET A 93 -5.11 -1.89 -4.58
N LEU A 94 -4.48 -1.47 -3.47
CA LEU A 94 -3.12 -1.91 -3.12
C LEU A 94 -3.05 -3.43 -2.89
N ALA A 95 -4.03 -4.01 -2.17
CA ALA A 95 -4.06 -5.45 -1.89
C ALA A 95 -4.35 -6.26 -3.16
N VAL A 96 -5.30 -5.79 -3.98
CA VAL A 96 -5.63 -6.42 -5.26
C VAL A 96 -4.49 -6.32 -6.26
N ASN A 97 -3.78 -5.19 -6.29
CA ASN A 97 -2.59 -5.03 -7.14
C ASN A 97 -1.45 -5.95 -6.69
N ALA A 98 -1.31 -6.23 -5.39
CA ALA A 98 -0.33 -7.22 -4.91
C ALA A 98 -0.63 -8.63 -5.45
N ILE A 99 -1.89 -9.03 -5.47
CA ILE A 99 -2.34 -10.28 -6.10
C ILE A 99 -2.07 -10.25 -7.61
N ALA A 100 -2.44 -9.16 -8.29
CA ALA A 100 -2.22 -9.02 -9.73
C ALA A 100 -0.74 -9.05 -10.13
N VAL A 101 0.16 -8.53 -9.27
CA VAL A 101 1.61 -8.58 -9.46
C VAL A 101 2.15 -9.98 -9.17
N TYR A 102 1.63 -10.69 -8.17
CA TYR A 102 1.95 -12.10 -7.96
C TYR A 102 1.62 -12.96 -9.20
N MET A 103 0.43 -12.79 -9.76
CA MET A 103 -0.02 -13.56 -10.94
C MET A 103 0.69 -13.14 -12.22
N ASN A 104 0.98 -11.84 -12.39
CA ASN A 104 1.67 -11.31 -13.56
C ASN A 104 2.67 -10.21 -13.15
N PRO A 105 3.91 -10.59 -12.80
CA PRO A 105 4.91 -9.67 -12.27
C PRO A 105 5.22 -8.51 -13.21
N SER A 106 5.14 -7.29 -12.68
CA SER A 106 5.40 -6.06 -13.43
C SER A 106 6.03 -4.98 -12.53
N PRO A 107 7.27 -4.55 -12.79
CA PRO A 107 7.91 -3.49 -12.02
C PRO A 107 7.12 -2.17 -12.06
N ALA A 108 6.46 -1.88 -13.19
CA ALA A 108 5.63 -0.68 -13.33
C ALA A 108 4.38 -0.73 -12.43
N ARG A 109 3.78 -1.92 -12.25
CA ARG A 109 2.66 -2.09 -11.31
C ARG A 109 3.13 -2.02 -9.85
N ALA A 110 4.32 -2.53 -9.54
CA ALA A 110 4.90 -2.40 -8.22
C ALA A 110 5.23 -0.94 -7.88
N GLU A 111 5.83 -0.20 -8.83
CA GLU A 111 6.05 1.25 -8.73
C GLU A 111 4.74 2.00 -8.46
N MET A 112 3.66 1.64 -9.17
CA MET A 112 2.34 2.21 -8.97
C MET A 112 1.81 1.99 -7.54
N SER A 113 1.99 0.81 -6.94
CA SER A 113 1.61 0.57 -5.54
C SER A 113 2.29 1.55 -4.57
N GLY A 114 3.59 1.78 -4.75
CA GLY A 114 4.34 2.73 -3.90
C GLY A 114 3.85 4.17 -4.09
N GLN A 115 3.67 4.59 -5.34
CA GLN A 115 3.19 5.94 -5.68
C GLN A 115 1.76 6.19 -5.20
N THR A 116 0.88 5.20 -5.32
CA THR A 116 -0.49 5.27 -4.83
C THR A 116 -0.50 5.46 -3.31
N LEU A 117 0.26 4.66 -2.56
CA LEU A 117 0.32 4.82 -1.11
C LEU A 117 0.90 6.18 -0.71
N GLU A 118 1.98 6.63 -1.34
CA GLU A 118 2.53 7.97 -1.09
C GLU A 118 1.52 9.09 -1.37
N THR A 119 0.71 8.95 -2.42
CA THR A 119 -0.35 9.92 -2.74
C THR A 119 -1.43 9.97 -1.67
N ILE A 120 -1.87 8.80 -1.19
CA ILE A 120 -2.86 8.71 -0.09
C ILE A 120 -2.29 9.37 1.17
N LEU A 121 -1.05 9.05 1.53
CA LEU A 121 -0.41 9.56 2.73
C LEU A 121 -0.10 11.05 2.65
N GLY A 122 0.31 11.54 1.47
CA GLY A 122 0.46 12.97 1.22
C GLY A 122 -0.85 13.74 1.36
N SER A 123 -1.97 13.17 0.92
CA SER A 123 -3.31 13.74 1.12
C SER A 123 -3.70 13.80 2.60
N ILE A 124 -3.39 12.75 3.37
CA ILE A 124 -3.61 12.73 4.83
C ILE A 124 -2.73 13.78 5.53
N ASP A 125 -1.43 13.83 5.22
CA ASP A 125 -0.49 14.83 5.75
C ASP A 125 -0.97 16.26 5.45
N PHE A 126 -1.44 16.51 4.23
CA PHE A 126 -1.98 17.82 3.81
C PHE A 126 -3.19 18.24 4.66
N LYS A 127 -4.12 17.31 4.91
CA LYS A 127 -5.29 17.58 5.77
C LYS A 127 -4.90 17.83 7.23
N LEU A 128 -3.95 17.05 7.76
CA LEU A 128 -3.42 17.29 9.12
C LEU A 128 -2.69 18.62 9.22
N GLY A 129 -2.05 19.08 8.15
CA GLY A 129 -1.44 20.40 8.01
C GLY A 129 -2.44 21.55 7.88
N GLY A 130 -3.76 21.29 7.94
CA GLY A 130 -4.80 22.32 7.84
C GLY A 130 -5.14 22.73 6.40
N SER A 131 -4.82 21.89 5.41
CA SER A 131 -5.15 22.09 4.00
C SER A 131 -4.63 23.40 3.40
N GLN A 132 -3.49 23.90 3.90
CA GLN A 132 -2.87 25.12 3.38
C GLN A 132 -2.05 24.82 2.13
N THR A 133 -2.53 25.24 0.96
CA THR A 133 -1.76 25.15 -0.28
C THR A 133 -0.51 26.03 -0.19
N LYS A 134 0.66 25.40 -0.19
CA LYS A 134 1.95 26.11 -0.30
C LYS A 134 2.35 26.16 -1.78
N VAL A 135 2.72 27.35 -2.25
CA VAL A 135 3.28 27.52 -3.61
C VAL A 135 4.79 27.33 -3.52
N THR A 136 5.25 26.14 -3.89
CA THR A 136 6.69 25.84 -4.00
C THR A 136 7.22 26.48 -5.28
N ARG A 137 8.29 27.27 -5.19
CA ARG A 137 8.90 27.87 -6.39
C ARG A 137 9.72 26.82 -7.14
N ALA A 138 9.90 27.04 -8.44
CA ALA A 138 10.77 26.20 -9.25
C ALA A 138 12.19 26.16 -8.65
N GLY A 139 12.65 24.96 -8.27
CA GLY A 139 13.96 24.74 -7.65
C GLY A 139 13.95 24.66 -6.11
N GLU A 140 12.81 24.91 -5.46
CA GLU A 140 12.64 24.63 -4.03
C GLU A 140 12.16 23.18 -3.83
N GLU A 141 12.67 22.51 -2.80
CA GLU A 141 12.17 21.19 -2.41
C GLU A 141 10.77 21.32 -1.83
N GLU A 142 9.86 20.48 -2.32
CA GLU A 142 8.52 20.38 -1.75
C GLU A 142 8.60 19.77 -0.34
N GLU A 143 7.89 20.37 0.62
CA GLU A 143 7.89 19.87 1.98
C GLU A 143 7.06 18.59 2.07
N ILE A 144 7.75 17.45 2.09
CA ILE A 144 7.12 16.13 2.22
C ILE A 144 6.60 15.96 3.65
N GLY A 145 5.32 15.60 3.74
CA GLY A 145 4.63 15.29 4.99
C GLY A 145 5.25 14.11 5.74
N ARG A 146 4.87 13.93 7.01
CA ARG A 146 5.51 12.95 7.89
C ARG A 146 5.20 11.52 7.45
N LEU A 147 3.94 11.22 7.13
CA LEU A 147 3.53 9.87 6.73
C LEU A 147 4.11 9.51 5.38
N GLN A 148 4.07 10.44 4.42
CA GLN A 148 4.66 10.22 3.10
C GLN A 148 6.18 9.94 3.22
N ARG A 149 6.89 10.67 4.09
CA ARG A 149 8.32 10.42 4.33
C ARG A 149 8.59 9.04 4.93
N LEU A 150 7.80 8.63 5.93
CA LEU A 150 7.93 7.29 6.52
C LEU A 150 7.70 6.18 5.50
N GLU A 151 6.76 6.38 4.58
CA GLU A 151 6.54 5.44 3.48
C GLU A 151 7.73 5.38 2.53
N GLN A 152 8.28 6.52 2.13
CA GLN A 152 9.48 6.55 1.28
C GLN A 152 10.67 5.86 1.95
N ASP A 153 10.88 6.08 3.26
CA ASP A 153 11.91 5.41 4.04
C ASP A 153 11.69 3.89 4.11
N ALA A 154 10.43 3.44 4.26
CA ALA A 154 10.08 2.03 4.26
C ALA A 154 10.31 1.36 2.89
N GLN A 155 9.95 2.03 1.79
CA GLN A 155 10.21 1.55 0.44
C GLN A 155 11.71 1.44 0.15
N ASN A 156 12.49 2.44 0.54
CA ASN A 156 13.95 2.41 0.41
C ASN A 156 14.56 1.28 1.24
N SER A 157 14.08 1.08 2.47
CA SER A 157 14.53 0.01 3.37
C SER A 157 14.22 -1.39 2.81
N PHE A 158 13.04 -1.57 2.21
CA PHE A 158 12.69 -2.80 1.51
C PHE A 158 13.66 -3.08 0.36
N VAL A 159 13.87 -2.09 -0.52
CA VAL A 159 14.76 -2.25 -1.68
C VAL A 159 16.19 -2.56 -1.26
N ALA A 160 16.70 -1.89 -0.22
CA ALA A 160 18.02 -2.17 0.33
C ALA A 160 18.12 -3.62 0.84
N SER A 161 17.12 -4.07 1.61
CA SER A 161 17.07 -5.44 2.14
C SER A 161 16.97 -6.49 1.03
N ALA A 162 16.14 -6.24 0.02
CA ALA A 162 16.00 -7.09 -1.16
C ALA A 162 17.31 -7.19 -1.95
N ARG A 163 18.00 -6.07 -2.19
CA ARG A 163 19.30 -6.05 -2.88
C ARG A 163 20.37 -6.81 -2.12
N THR A 164 20.44 -6.67 -0.80
CA THR A 164 21.35 -7.45 0.05
C THR A 164 21.06 -8.95 -0.09
N LEU A 165 19.80 -9.35 0.00
CA LEU A 165 19.41 -10.76 -0.09
C LEU A 165 19.74 -11.37 -1.47
N VAL A 166 19.47 -10.64 -2.55
CA VAL A 166 19.79 -11.04 -3.93
C VAL A 166 21.31 -11.08 -4.17
N GLY A 167 22.07 -10.17 -3.57
CA GLY A 167 23.53 -10.10 -3.71
C GLY A 167 24.28 -11.20 -2.94
N ASP A 168 23.80 -11.54 -1.74
CA ASP A 168 24.45 -12.51 -0.85
C ASP A 168 24.09 -13.97 -1.21
N GLN A 169 22.94 -14.20 -1.85
CA GLN A 169 22.53 -15.52 -2.31
C GLN A 169 22.43 -15.54 -3.84
N ALA A 170 23.27 -16.34 -4.49
CA ALA A 170 23.08 -16.70 -5.90
C ALA A 170 21.76 -17.51 -6.03
N GLY A 171 20.63 -16.81 -6.10
CA GLY A 171 19.28 -17.39 -6.16
C GLY A 171 18.40 -17.17 -4.91
N GLY A 172 18.64 -16.12 -4.10
CA GLY A 172 17.78 -15.79 -2.98
C GLY A 172 16.33 -15.53 -3.44
N ALA A 173 15.43 -16.43 -3.05
CA ALA A 173 14.00 -16.31 -3.28
C ALA A 173 13.33 -15.69 -2.05
N LEU A 174 12.17 -15.08 -2.26
CA LEU A 174 11.31 -14.60 -1.21
C LEU A 174 10.69 -15.80 -0.46
N ASP A 175 11.22 -16.14 0.71
CA ASP A 175 10.73 -17.25 1.52
C ASP A 175 9.68 -16.81 2.57
N GLY A 176 9.08 -17.80 3.24
CA GLY A 176 8.05 -17.56 4.26
C GLY A 176 8.56 -16.73 5.44
N ASP A 177 9.79 -16.96 5.88
CA ASP A 177 10.40 -16.22 7.00
C ASP A 177 10.62 -14.75 6.62
N PHE A 178 11.08 -14.47 5.40
CA PHE A 178 11.21 -13.11 4.89
C PHE A 178 9.85 -12.41 4.82
N LEU A 179 8.83 -13.09 4.28
CA LEU A 179 7.47 -12.56 4.19
C LEU A 179 6.87 -12.24 5.56
N GLU A 180 7.03 -13.14 6.54
CA GLU A 180 6.54 -12.93 7.90
C GLU A 180 7.25 -11.73 8.56
N ASN A 181 8.58 -11.66 8.44
CA ASN A 181 9.35 -10.53 8.95
C ASN A 181 8.94 -9.21 8.27
N LEU A 182 8.71 -9.22 6.96
CA LEU A 182 8.25 -8.07 6.21
C LEU A 182 6.86 -7.60 6.68
N ARG A 183 5.91 -8.53 6.82
CA ARG A 183 4.55 -8.23 7.32
C ARG A 183 4.60 -7.62 8.72
N ASN A 184 5.39 -8.22 9.61
CA ASN A 184 5.60 -7.72 10.98
C ASN A 184 6.26 -6.33 11.00
N SER A 185 7.21 -6.07 10.11
CA SER A 185 7.88 -4.76 10.01
C SER A 185 6.94 -3.63 9.57
N CYS A 186 5.82 -3.95 8.93
CA CYS A 186 4.83 -2.96 8.49
C CYS A 186 3.94 -2.44 9.63
N VAL A 187 3.81 -3.19 10.73
CA VAL A 187 2.87 -2.90 11.83
C VAL A 187 3.05 -1.48 12.42
N PRO A 188 4.28 -1.03 12.78
CA PRO A 188 4.43 0.29 13.39
C PRO A 188 3.98 1.43 12.49
N ILE A 189 4.29 1.36 11.19
CA ILE A 189 3.90 2.39 10.22
C ILE A 189 2.40 2.32 9.94
N ARG A 190 1.83 1.12 9.79
CA ARG A 190 0.39 0.91 9.62
C ARG A 190 -0.42 1.51 10.78
N ASP A 191 0.01 1.26 12.01
CA ASP A 191 -0.68 1.75 13.21
C ASP A 191 -0.62 3.29 13.30
N GLU A 192 0.46 3.88 12.83
CA GLU A 192 0.60 5.32 12.72
C GLU A 192 -0.30 5.93 11.62
N ILE A 193 -0.33 5.30 10.44
CA ILE A 193 -1.23 5.65 9.34
C ILE A 193 -2.68 5.59 9.80
N ARG A 194 -3.05 4.53 10.54
CA ARG A 194 -4.38 4.38 11.15
C ARG A 194 -4.70 5.55 12.08
N ALA A 195 -3.82 5.87 13.02
CA ALA A 195 -4.04 6.97 13.97
C ALA A 195 -4.22 8.34 13.26
N ALA A 196 -3.40 8.59 12.24
CA ALA A 196 -3.53 9.79 11.41
C ALA A 196 -4.85 9.81 10.61
N THR A 197 -5.26 8.67 10.09
CA THR A 197 -6.50 8.52 9.33
C THR A 197 -7.72 8.77 10.22
N VAL A 198 -7.72 8.29 11.46
CA VAL A 198 -8.76 8.61 12.45
C VAL A 198 -8.86 10.12 12.65
N SER A 199 -7.71 10.78 12.84
CA SER A 199 -7.65 12.24 13.05
C SER A 199 -8.20 13.01 11.83
N VAL A 200 -7.86 12.57 10.62
CA VAL A 200 -8.41 13.15 9.38
C VAL A 200 -9.91 12.90 9.26
N ALA A 201 -10.38 11.71 9.61
CA ALA A 201 -11.81 11.39 9.55
C ALA A 201 -12.62 12.28 10.49
N GLU A 202 -12.10 12.57 11.69
CA GLU A 202 -12.69 13.52 12.63
C GLU A 202 -12.71 14.94 12.06
N LEU A 203 -11.57 15.43 11.56
CA LEU A 203 -11.45 16.78 10.99
C LEU A 203 -12.35 16.99 9.76
N ALA A 204 -12.50 15.97 8.93
CA ALA A 204 -13.29 16.01 7.69
C ALA A 204 -14.77 15.67 7.90
N GLY A 205 -15.19 15.33 9.12
CA GLY A 205 -16.57 14.94 9.42
C GLY A 205 -16.99 13.61 8.78
N TRP A 206 -16.04 12.69 8.58
CA TRP A 206 -16.25 11.37 7.96
C TRP A 206 -16.66 10.29 8.97
N VAL A 207 -16.53 10.58 10.26
CA VAL A 207 -16.97 9.69 11.33
C VAL A 207 -18.49 9.59 11.28
N GLN A 208 -19.01 8.38 11.08
CA GLN A 208 -20.44 8.15 11.26
C GLN A 208 -20.75 8.25 12.77
N GLY A 209 -21.77 9.03 13.12
CA GLY A 209 -22.41 8.97 14.43
C GLY A 209 -23.31 7.76 14.57
#